data_AF-A0A543JBA7-F1
#
_entry.id   AF-A0A543JBA7-F1
#
_cell.length_a   1.000
_cell.length_b   1.000
_cell.length_c   1.000
_cell.angle_alpha   90.00
_cell.angle_beta   90.00
_cell.angle_gamma   90.00
#
_symmetry.space_group_name_H-M   'P 1'
#
loop_
_entity.id
_entity.type
_entity.pdbx_description
1 polymer ?
#
loop_
_entity_poly.entity_id
_entity_poly.type
_entity_poly.pdbx_seq_one_letter_code
_entity_poly.pdbx_strand_id
1 'polypeptide(L)'
;MTRPQRERLAAAQAELLRALLADGDVPEGFDPDRVRVEKRALLAKRRGIVAALRPDVAAELDERFRPLFDAYAAAHPKEVGTRFREDAARFAEWATARGELRPPKKERWWRRAT
;
A
#
# COMPACT_ATOMS: atom_id res chain seq x y z
N MET A 1 -0.26 -14.28 30.55
CA MET A 1 -1.03 -13.04 30.35
C MET A 1 -2.52 -13.31 30.49
N THR A 2 -3.22 -12.52 31.30
CA THR A 2 -4.69 -12.55 31.45
C THR A 2 -5.37 -11.98 30.21
N ARG A 3 -6.68 -12.23 30.05
CA ARG A 3 -7.46 -11.66 28.94
C ARG A 3 -7.40 -10.12 28.90
N PRO A 4 -7.60 -9.39 30.03
CA PRO A 4 -7.45 -7.93 30.04
C PRO A 4 -6.06 -7.45 29.63
N GLN A 5 -5.00 -8.19 29.97
CA GLN A 5 -3.63 -7.85 29.53
C GLN A 5 -3.46 -8.02 28.01
N ARG A 6 -4.04 -9.06 27.42
CA ARG A 6 -3.99 -9.27 25.95
C ARG A 6 -4.79 -8.22 25.20
N GLU A 7 -5.96 -7.82 25.70
CA GLU A 7 -6.80 -6.80 25.08
C GLU A 7 -6.11 -5.43 25.06
N ARG A 8 -5.43 -5.04 26.15
CA ARG A 8 -4.62 -3.81 26.17
C ARG A 8 -3.46 -3.85 25.18
N LEU A 9 -2.75 -4.98 25.08
CA LEU A 9 -1.66 -5.13 24.11
C LEU A 9 -2.18 -5.02 22.67
N ALA A 10 -3.30 -5.68 22.37
CA ALA A 10 -3.91 -5.62 21.04
C ALA A 10 -4.34 -4.18 20.67
N ALA A 11 -4.88 -3.42 21.63
CA ALA A 11 -5.21 -2.01 21.43
C ALA A 11 -3.97 -1.17 21.08
N ALA A 12 -2.89 -1.30 21.87
CA ALA A 12 -1.64 -0.58 21.62
C ALA A 12 -0.99 -0.98 20.27
N GLN A 13 -1.06 -2.26 19.89
CA GLN A 13 -0.61 -2.73 18.57
C GLN A 13 -1.43 -2.11 17.44
N ALA A 14 -2.75 -2.01 17.61
CA ALA A 14 -3.63 -1.38 16.62
C ALA A 14 -3.33 0.12 16.47
N GLU A 15 -3.05 0.83 17.56
CA GLU A 15 -2.63 2.24 17.52
C GLU A 15 -1.31 2.42 16.77
N LEU A 16 -0.30 1.60 17.07
CA LEU A 16 0.98 1.64 16.35
C LEU A 16 0.80 1.33 14.85
N LEU A 17 -0.04 0.36 14.50
CA LEU A 17 -0.33 0.04 13.09
C LEU A 17 -1.01 1.20 12.37
N ARG A 18 -1.92 1.93 13.04
CA ARG A 18 -2.53 3.15 12.46
C ARG A 18 -1.49 4.24 12.25
N ALA A 19 -0.57 4.44 13.19
CA ALA A 19 0.51 5.42 13.03
C ALA A 19 1.46 5.10 11.87
N LEU A 20 1.75 3.81 11.65
CA LEU A 20 2.68 3.35 10.62
C LEU A 20 2.06 3.28 9.21
N LEU A 21 0.81 2.82 9.11
CA LEU A 21 0.18 2.48 7.83
C LEU A 21 -0.83 3.52 7.34
N ALA A 22 -1.29 4.39 8.24
CA ALA A 22 -2.23 5.47 7.99
C ALA A 22 -1.68 6.78 8.59
N ASP A 23 -2.57 7.72 8.91
CA ASP A 23 -2.24 9.00 9.54
C ASP A 23 -2.65 9.04 11.02
N GLY A 24 -2.43 7.94 11.74
CA GLY A 24 -2.60 7.91 13.19
C GLY A 24 -1.47 8.64 13.93
N ASP A 25 -1.78 9.15 15.12
CA ASP A 25 -0.78 9.74 16.01
C ASP A 25 0.21 8.70 16.53
N VAL A 26 1.43 9.14 16.84
CA VAL A 26 2.45 8.27 17.45
C VAL A 26 2.00 7.90 18.87
N PRO A 27 1.83 6.60 19.19
CA PRO A 27 1.39 6.19 20.52
C PRO A 27 2.43 6.52 21.59
N GLU A 28 1.97 6.76 22.82
CA GLU A 28 2.85 7.03 23.97
C GLU A 28 3.92 5.93 24.14
N GLY A 29 5.14 6.34 24.48
CA GLY A 29 6.27 5.43 24.67
C GLY A 29 7.02 5.05 23.39
N PHE A 30 6.55 5.48 22.20
CA PHE A 30 7.29 5.36 20.96
C PHE A 30 8.03 6.66 20.61
N ASP A 31 9.25 6.50 20.10
CA ASP A 31 10.04 7.61 19.54
C ASP A 31 9.44 8.05 18.19
N PRO A 32 8.96 9.30 18.07
CA PRO A 32 8.36 9.81 16.83
C PRO A 32 9.29 9.71 15.62
N ASP A 33 10.60 9.86 15.80
CA ASP A 33 11.56 9.81 14.71
C ASP A 33 11.71 8.40 14.17
N ARG A 34 11.74 7.40 15.06
CA ARG A 34 11.76 5.99 14.66
C ARG A 34 10.48 5.58 13.93
N VAL A 35 9.32 6.05 14.39
CA VAL A 35 8.04 5.79 13.71
C VAL A 35 8.02 6.44 12.32
N ARG A 36 8.54 7.66 12.17
CA ARG A 36 8.69 8.30 10.86
C ARG A 36 9.63 7.55 9.92
N VAL A 37 10.73 7.00 10.43
CA VAL A 37 11.65 6.16 9.64
C VAL A 37 10.94 4.88 9.18
N GLU A 38 10.23 4.21 10.09
CA GLU A 38 9.52 2.97 9.78
C GLU A 38 8.38 3.20 8.77
N LYS A 39 7.59 4.27 8.90
CA LYS A 39 6.55 4.65 7.91
C LYS A 39 7.15 4.78 6.51
N ARG A 40 8.33 5.40 6.38
CA ARG A 40 9.05 5.52 5.09
C ARG A 40 9.55 4.18 4.57
N ALA A 41 10.09 3.33 5.45
CA ALA A 41 10.56 2.00 5.09
C ALA A 41 9.42 1.09 4.59
N LEU A 42 8.28 1.11 5.29
CA LEU A 42 7.08 0.37 4.91
C LEU A 42 6.50 0.86 3.58
N LEU A 43 6.44 2.17 3.35
CA LEU A 43 6.02 2.74 2.07
C LEU A 43 6.96 2.30 0.94
N ALA A 44 8.27 2.37 1.14
CA ALA A 44 9.26 1.94 0.16
C ALA A 44 9.14 0.44 -0.16
N LYS A 45 8.92 -0.40 0.86
CA LYS A 45 8.68 -1.84 0.70
C LYS A 45 7.41 -2.11 -0.10
N ARG A 46 6.30 -1.45 0.26
CA ARG A 46 5.01 -1.58 -0.45
C ARG A 46 5.18 -1.23 -1.92
N ARG A 47 5.82 -0.09 -2.22
CA ARG A 47 6.11 0.38 -3.57
C ARG A 47 6.98 -0.61 -4.36
N GLY A 48 8.04 -1.13 -3.75
CA GLY A 48 8.92 -2.11 -4.38
C GLY A 48 8.20 -3.42 -4.73
N ILE A 49 7.36 -3.92 -3.84
CA ILE A 49 6.55 -5.12 -4.10
C ILE A 49 5.55 -4.87 -5.24
N VAL A 50 4.87 -3.72 -5.26
CA VAL A 50 3.93 -3.39 -6.34
C VAL A 50 4.64 -3.27 -7.69
N ALA A 51 5.81 -2.63 -7.74
CA ALA A 51 6.62 -2.56 -8.95
C ALA A 51 7.05 -3.95 -9.44
N ALA A 52 7.42 -4.85 -8.53
CA ALA A 52 7.78 -6.22 -8.86
C ALA A 52 6.58 -7.07 -9.34
N LEU A 53 5.38 -6.83 -8.79
CA LEU A 53 4.16 -7.53 -9.19
C LEU A 53 3.58 -7.01 -10.51
N ARG A 54 3.83 -5.74 -10.85
CA ARG A 54 3.32 -5.05 -12.04
C ARG A 54 4.46 -4.30 -12.76
N PRO A 55 5.46 -5.03 -13.29
CA PRO A 55 6.57 -4.41 -14.00
C PRO A 55 6.12 -3.68 -15.25
N ASP A 56 4.99 -4.08 -15.86
CA ASP A 56 4.34 -3.40 -16.97
C ASP A 56 3.87 -1.98 -16.59
N VAL A 57 3.23 -1.84 -15.43
CA VAL A 57 2.77 -0.55 -14.91
C VAL A 57 3.96 0.32 -14.50
N ALA A 58 4.96 -0.29 -13.84
CA ALA A 58 6.17 0.42 -13.45
C ALA A 58 6.93 0.96 -14.67
N ALA A 59 7.05 0.16 -15.74
CA ALA A 59 7.71 0.59 -16.97
C ALA A 59 6.92 1.67 -17.72
N GLU A 60 5.59 1.62 -17.74
CA GLU A 60 4.77 2.64 -18.42
C GLU A 60 4.75 3.99 -17.67
N LEU A 61 4.77 3.95 -16.34
CA LEU A 61 4.82 5.17 -15.53
C LEU A 61 6.24 5.73 -15.39
N ASP A 62 7.26 4.87 -15.49
CA ASP A 62 8.67 5.22 -15.41
C ASP A 62 8.98 6.12 -14.19
N GLU A 63 9.63 7.26 -14.38
CA GLU A 63 9.97 8.21 -13.30
C GLU A 63 8.73 8.68 -12.50
N ARG A 64 7.53 8.68 -13.13
CA ARG A 64 6.28 9.05 -12.46
C ARG A 64 5.78 7.98 -11.50
N PHE A 65 6.26 6.75 -11.58
CA PHE A 65 5.78 5.65 -10.74
C PHE A 65 5.91 5.97 -9.25
N ARG A 66 7.08 6.47 -8.82
CA ARG A 66 7.34 6.78 -7.41
C ARG A 66 6.41 7.86 -6.85
N PRO A 67 6.34 9.08 -7.42
CA PRO A 67 5.46 10.11 -6.89
C PRO A 67 3.98 9.74 -6.98
N LEU A 68 3.55 9.04 -8.04
CA LEU A 68 2.17 8.56 -8.15
C LEU A 68 1.82 7.49 -7.12
N PHE A 69 2.73 6.55 -6.88
CA PHE A 69 2.52 5.52 -5.87
C PHE A 69 2.45 6.11 -4.47
N ASP A 70 3.29 7.10 -4.16
CA ASP A 70 3.29 7.75 -2.85
C ASP A 70 1.98 8.52 -2.61
N ALA A 71 1.46 9.21 -3.64
CA ALA A 71 0.15 9.87 -3.60
C ALA A 71 -1.00 8.86 -3.44
N TYR A 72 -0.97 7.75 -4.18
CA TYR A 72 -1.93 6.66 -4.01
C TYR A 72 -1.89 6.10 -2.59
N ALA A 73 -0.70 5.79 -2.06
CA ALA A 73 -0.53 5.16 -0.77
C ALA A 73 -0.98 6.06 0.39
N ALA A 74 -0.82 7.38 0.27
CA ALA A 74 -1.33 8.35 1.23
C ALA A 74 -2.87 8.36 1.28
N ALA A 75 -3.54 8.31 0.13
CA ALA A 75 -5.00 8.26 0.06
C ALA A 75 -5.59 6.86 0.34
N HIS A 76 -4.76 5.81 0.26
CA HIS A 76 -5.17 4.41 0.42
C HIS A 76 -4.23 3.69 1.41
N PRO A 77 -4.36 3.96 2.72
CA PRO A 77 -3.64 3.26 3.77
C PRO A 77 -3.72 1.74 3.61
N LYS A 78 -2.65 1.03 3.99
CA LYS A 78 -2.66 -0.45 3.92
C LYS A 78 -3.55 -1.01 5.03
N GLU A 79 -4.65 -1.64 4.62
CA GLU A 79 -5.49 -2.40 5.54
C GLU A 79 -4.90 -3.79 5.82
N VAL A 80 -5.24 -4.34 6.99
CA VAL A 80 -4.95 -5.72 7.36
C VAL A 80 -5.72 -6.66 6.44
N GLY A 81 -5.04 -7.66 5.88
CA GLY A 81 -5.65 -8.66 5.01
C GLY A 81 -5.61 -8.33 3.50
N THR A 82 -5.43 -7.06 3.10
CA THR A 82 -5.25 -6.73 1.68
C THR A 82 -3.95 -7.34 1.16
N ARG A 83 -4.08 -8.24 0.18
CA ARG A 83 -2.94 -8.91 -0.45
C ARG A 83 -2.20 -7.94 -1.36
N PHE A 84 -0.88 -8.10 -1.51
CA PHE A 84 -0.08 -7.22 -2.37
C PHE A 84 -0.52 -7.23 -3.85
N ARG A 85 -1.03 -8.35 -4.37
CA ARG A 85 -1.58 -8.42 -5.73
C ARG A 85 -2.83 -7.57 -5.90
N GLU A 86 -3.69 -7.55 -4.89
CA GLU A 86 -4.89 -6.71 -4.88
C GLU A 86 -4.51 -5.23 -4.80
N ASP A 87 -3.55 -4.89 -3.94
CA ASP A 87 -3.03 -3.52 -3.83
C ASP A 87 -2.39 -3.02 -5.15
N ALA A 88 -1.62 -3.88 -5.82
CA ALA A 88 -1.06 -3.57 -7.13
C ALA A 88 -2.14 -3.35 -8.22
N ALA A 89 -3.24 -4.11 -8.16
CA ALA A 89 -4.37 -3.91 -9.06
C ALA A 89 -5.08 -2.59 -8.78
N ARG A 90 -5.39 -2.29 -7.51
CA ARG A 90 -5.99 -1.02 -7.07
C ARG A 90 -5.14 0.19 -7.46
N PHE A 91 -3.81 0.11 -7.33
CA PHE A 91 -2.93 1.18 -7.79
C PHE A 91 -3.04 1.40 -9.31
N ALA A 92 -3.03 0.34 -10.11
CA ALA A 92 -3.16 0.45 -11.56
C ALA A 92 -4.53 1.03 -11.97
N GLU A 93 -5.61 0.63 -11.30
CA GLU A 93 -6.95 1.19 -11.49
C GLU A 93 -6.99 2.68 -11.11
N TRP A 94 -6.42 3.03 -9.96
CA TRP A 94 -6.32 4.41 -9.50
C TRP A 94 -5.54 5.29 -10.49
N ALA A 95 -4.40 4.81 -11.01
CA ALA A 95 -3.60 5.53 -12.00
C ALA A 95 -4.36 5.67 -13.33
N THR A 96 -5.07 4.61 -13.77
CA THR A 96 -5.89 4.64 -14.98
C THR A 96 -7.03 5.65 -14.87
N ALA A 97 -7.74 5.65 -13.74
CA ALA A 97 -8.86 6.58 -13.50
C ALA A 97 -8.41 8.06 -13.50
N ARG A 98 -7.13 8.31 -13.25
CA ARG A 98 -6.51 9.64 -13.28
C ARG A 98 -5.87 9.98 -14.62
N GLY A 99 -5.95 9.08 -15.60
CA GLY A 99 -5.32 9.25 -16.93
C GLY A 99 -3.80 9.11 -16.93
N GLU A 100 -3.20 8.64 -15.84
CA GLU A 100 -1.74 8.48 -15.72
C GLU A 100 -1.23 7.22 -16.42
N LEU A 101 -2.09 6.20 -16.48
CA LEU A 101 -1.84 4.89 -17.07
C LEU A 101 -2.89 4.63 -18.16
N ARG A 102 -2.50 4.02 -19.28
CA ARG A 102 -3.46 3.58 -20.29
C ARG A 102 -4.34 2.46 -19.74
N PRO A 103 -5.65 2.44 -20.06
CA PRO A 103 -6.52 1.38 -19.62
C PRO A 103 -6.03 0.04 -20.18
N PRO A 104 -6.15 -1.06 -19.42
CA PRO A 104 -5.74 -2.37 -19.89
C PRO A 104 -6.48 -2.68 -21.20
N LYS A 105 -5.76 -3.20 -22.19
CA LYS A 105 -6.39 -3.71 -23.41
C LYS A 105 -7.36 -4.80 -22.98
N LYS A 106 -8.67 -4.62 -23.23
CA LYS A 106 -9.67 -5.66 -23.01
C LYS A 106 -9.29 -6.86 -23.86
N GLU A 107 -8.62 -7.85 -23.27
CA GLU A 107 -8.39 -9.11 -23.94
C GLU A 107 -9.75 -9.73 -24.21
N ARG A 108 -10.05 -9.83 -25.51
CA ARG A 108 -11.29 -10.38 -26.02
C ARG A 108 -11.41 -11.82 -25.50
N TRP A 109 -12.37 -12.07 -24.60
CA TRP A 109 -12.53 -13.32 -23.86
C TRP A 109 -12.69 -14.57 -24.74
N TRP A 110 -13.02 -14.40 -26.02
CA TRP A 110 -13.11 -15.47 -27.02
C TRP A 110 -11.79 -15.92 -27.65
N ARG A 111 -10.63 -15.29 -27.36
CA ARG A 111 -9.32 -15.73 -27.91
C ARG A 111 -8.63 -16.84 -27.10
N ARG A 112 -9.26 -17.36 -26.04
CA ARG A 112 -8.73 -18.49 -25.24
C ARG A 112 -9.38 -19.83 -25.55
N ALA A 113 -10.16 -19.91 -26.64
CA ALA A 113 -10.78 -21.14 -27.11
C ALA A 113 -10.17 -21.53 -28.47
N THR A 114 -8.92 -21.97 -28.48
CA THR A 114 -8.31 -22.81 -29.52
C THR A 114 -7.17 -23.57 -28.86
#